data_AF-A0A535C3Y0-F1
#
_entry.id   AF-A0A535C3Y0-F1
#
_cell.length_a   1.000
_cell.length_b   1.000
_cell.length_c   1.000
_cell.angle_alpha   90.00
_cell.angle_beta   90.00
_cell.angle_gamma   90.00
#
_symmetry.space_group_name_H-M   'P 1'
#
loop_
_entity.id
_entity.type
_entity.pdbx_description
1 polymer ?
#
loop_
_entity_poly.entity_id
_entity_poly.type
_entity_poly.pdbx_seq_one_letter_code
_entity_poly.pdbx_strand_id
1 'polypeptide(L)'
;MRRIHPIYAAALLLLAATVAVAIAAGGAGVGQAGGRSASVHDDSPGGAAALRRYLEAMGAQTVVAEGDVFAIPSGTAVLFILGVDETVSPEDVTLVKDFVDRGGVLIVATDIGFFERPILEQLGVHTGGVALSGLHPLTNAAFAEPPARSIAIDRGVTFTPDQGRVILATDGKGPLV
;
A
#
# COMPACT_ATOMS: atom_id res chain seq x y z
N MET A 1 39.08 -15.65 27.56
CA MET A 1 38.24 -14.60 26.94
C MET A 1 38.42 -14.65 25.43
N ARG A 2 37.41 -15.15 24.69
CA ARG A 2 37.51 -15.43 23.25
C ARG A 2 37.26 -14.13 22.48
N ARG A 3 38.30 -13.54 21.87
CA ARG A 3 38.18 -12.33 21.05
C ARG A 3 37.44 -12.70 19.77
N ILE A 4 36.20 -12.23 19.62
CA ILE A 4 35.45 -12.38 18.37
C ILE A 4 36.19 -11.54 17.34
N HIS A 5 36.79 -12.20 16.35
CA HIS A 5 37.52 -11.53 15.28
C HIS A 5 36.52 -10.67 14.49
N PRO A 6 36.83 -9.40 14.19
CA PRO A 6 35.89 -8.46 13.56
C PRO A 6 35.35 -8.97 12.22
N ILE A 7 36.11 -9.83 11.53
CA ILE A 7 35.68 -10.46 10.27
C ILE A 7 34.50 -11.42 10.46
N TYR A 8 34.40 -12.10 11.60
CA TYR A 8 33.27 -12.98 11.90
C TYR A 8 32.01 -12.16 12.27
N ALA A 9 32.18 -11.00 12.91
CA ALA A 9 31.07 -10.10 13.18
C ALA A 9 30.50 -9.48 11.89
N ALA A 10 31.38 -9.05 10.98
CA ALA A 10 30.98 -8.55 9.67
C ALA A 10 30.30 -9.64 8.81
N ALA A 11 30.84 -10.85 8.80
CA ALA A 11 30.25 -11.98 8.08
C ALA A 11 28.87 -12.36 8.64
N LEU A 12 28.69 -12.30 9.97
CA LEU A 12 27.40 -12.57 10.61
C LEU A 12 26.35 -11.49 10.25
N LEU A 13 26.75 -10.22 10.22
CA LEU A 13 25.89 -9.12 9.79
C LEU A 13 25.47 -9.25 8.33
N LEU A 14 26.42 -9.56 7.45
CA LEU A 14 26.13 -9.82 6.04
C LEU A 14 25.21 -11.02 5.87
N LEU A 15 25.45 -12.12 6.59
CA LEU A 15 24.59 -13.29 6.56
C LEU A 15 23.17 -12.94 7.02
N ALA A 16 23.02 -12.21 8.13
CA ALA A 16 21.72 -11.77 8.65
C ALA A 16 20.99 -10.87 7.65
N ALA A 17 21.69 -9.93 7.02
CA ALA A 17 21.13 -9.07 5.97
C ALA A 17 20.71 -9.87 4.73
N THR A 18 21.53 -10.84 4.30
CA THR A 18 21.24 -11.68 3.13
C THR A 18 20.05 -12.59 3.40
N VAL A 19 19.95 -13.16 4.61
CA VAL A 19 18.80 -13.98 5.04
C VAL A 19 17.55 -13.11 5.16
N ALA A 20 17.64 -11.90 5.70
CA ALA A 20 16.50 -10.96 5.74
C ALA A 20 15.99 -10.62 4.33
N VAL A 21 16.90 -10.34 3.40
CA VAL A 21 16.57 -10.11 1.98
C VAL A 21 16.01 -11.36 1.31
N ALA A 22 16.57 -12.53 1.59
CA ALA A 22 16.10 -13.81 1.03
C ALA A 22 14.74 -14.23 1.58
N ILE A 23 14.43 -13.95 2.85
CA ILE A 23 13.09 -14.16 3.42
C ILE A 23 12.10 -13.16 2.81
N ALA A 24 12.50 -11.90 2.63
CA ALA A 24 11.69 -10.91 1.90
C ALA A 24 11.45 -11.34 0.44
N ALA A 25 12.43 -11.99 -0.21
CA ALA A 25 12.35 -12.43 -1.60
C ALA A 25 11.67 -13.80 -1.79
N GLY A 26 11.84 -14.74 -0.86
CA GLY A 26 11.51 -16.16 -0.98
C GLY A 26 10.06 -16.54 -0.68
N GLY A 27 9.21 -15.59 -0.29
CA GLY A 27 7.77 -15.79 -0.15
C GLY A 27 7.00 -15.95 -1.48
N ALA A 28 7.71 -15.94 -2.62
CA ALA A 28 7.13 -16.15 -3.95
C ALA A 28 6.76 -17.64 -4.18
N GLY A 29 5.74 -18.10 -3.46
CA GLY A 29 5.14 -19.42 -3.61
C GLY A 29 3.79 -19.36 -4.30
N VAL A 30 3.77 -19.74 -5.59
CA VAL A 30 2.65 -20.31 -6.37
C VAL A 30 1.38 -19.44 -6.48
N GLY A 31 1.41 -18.45 -7.39
CA GLY A 31 0.19 -17.81 -7.91
C GLY A 31 0.44 -16.44 -8.54
N GLN A 32 0.64 -16.41 -9.87
CA GLN A 32 0.60 -15.21 -10.74
C GLN A 32 1.73 -14.17 -10.59
N ALA A 33 2.89 -14.52 -11.16
CA ALA A 33 3.91 -13.57 -11.61
C ALA A 33 3.48 -12.84 -12.91
N GLY A 34 2.34 -12.16 -12.89
CA GLY A 34 2.15 -10.98 -13.72
C GLY A 34 2.55 -9.81 -12.83
N GLY A 35 3.66 -9.12 -13.14
CA GLY A 35 4.11 -7.99 -12.33
C GLY A 35 2.96 -7.00 -12.14
N ARG A 36 2.57 -6.74 -10.88
CA ARG A 36 1.57 -5.73 -10.56
C ARG A 36 2.23 -4.37 -10.75
N SER A 37 1.91 -3.69 -11.84
CA SER A 37 2.45 -2.35 -12.10
C SER A 37 1.70 -1.28 -11.32
N ALA A 38 0.45 -1.55 -10.92
CA ALA A 38 -0.48 -0.56 -10.38
C ALA A 38 -0.71 0.67 -11.29
N SER A 39 -0.20 0.65 -12.53
CA SER A 39 -0.20 1.78 -13.44
C SER A 39 -1.55 1.93 -14.14
N VAL A 40 -2.03 3.16 -14.24
CA VAL A 40 -3.26 3.51 -14.98
C VAL A 40 -3.13 3.34 -16.50
N HIS A 41 -1.92 3.07 -16.99
CA HIS A 41 -1.61 2.75 -18.39
C HIS A 41 -1.43 1.26 -18.66
N ASP A 42 -1.37 0.44 -17.61
CA ASP A 42 -1.24 -1.00 -17.76
C ASP A 42 -2.62 -1.68 -17.84
N ASP A 43 -2.88 -2.29 -18.99
CA ASP A 43 -4.09 -3.03 -19.32
C ASP A 43 -4.04 -4.50 -18.86
N SER A 44 -2.93 -4.95 -18.28
CA SER A 44 -2.80 -6.29 -17.73
C SER A 44 -3.65 -6.45 -16.44
N PRO A 45 -3.90 -7.69 -15.99
CA PRO A 45 -4.59 -7.94 -14.72
C PRO A 45 -3.90 -7.32 -13.49
N GLY A 46 -2.63 -6.94 -13.59
CA GLY A 46 -1.86 -6.29 -12.52
C GLY A 46 -1.84 -4.76 -12.59
N GLY A 47 -2.51 -4.15 -13.57
CA GLY A 47 -2.57 -2.70 -13.78
C GLY A 47 -3.88 -2.06 -13.30
N ALA A 48 -3.93 -0.72 -13.35
CA ALA A 48 -5.07 0.09 -12.92
C ALA A 48 -5.87 0.68 -14.09
N ALA A 49 -5.54 0.38 -15.35
CA ALA A 49 -6.26 0.92 -16.50
C ALA A 49 -7.73 0.48 -16.52
N ALA A 50 -8.02 -0.76 -16.11
CA ALA A 50 -9.39 -1.27 -15.99
C ALA A 50 -10.20 -0.49 -14.94
N LEU A 51 -9.59 -0.14 -13.79
CA LEU A 51 -10.22 0.69 -12.76
C LEU A 51 -10.56 2.08 -13.31
N ARG A 52 -9.62 2.72 -14.01
CA ARG A 52 -9.85 4.03 -14.63
C ARG A 52 -11.02 4.00 -15.61
N ARG A 53 -11.02 3.04 -16.54
CA ARG A 53 -12.11 2.87 -17.53
C ARG A 53 -13.45 2.60 -16.88
N TYR A 54 -13.47 1.80 -15.81
CA TYR A 54 -14.69 1.55 -15.04
C TYR A 54 -15.24 2.84 -14.41
N LEU A 55 -14.39 3.65 -13.76
CA LEU A 55 -14.80 4.93 -13.18
C LEU A 55 -15.32 5.91 -14.25
N GLU A 56 -14.65 5.97 -15.40
CA GLU A 56 -15.09 6.77 -16.56
C GLU A 56 -16.45 6.31 -17.10
N ALA A 57 -16.64 5.00 -17.24
CA ALA A 57 -17.92 4.42 -17.67
C ALA A 57 -19.06 4.71 -16.67
N MET A 58 -18.73 4.85 -15.38
CA MET A 58 -19.67 5.28 -14.34
C MET A 58 -19.92 6.80 -14.32
N GLY A 59 -19.30 7.56 -15.23
CA GLY A 59 -19.48 9.00 -15.39
C GLY A 59 -18.51 9.86 -14.57
N ALA A 60 -17.51 9.26 -13.92
CA ALA A 60 -16.46 10.04 -13.27
C ALA A 60 -15.51 10.65 -14.31
N GLN A 61 -15.08 11.89 -14.07
CA GLN A 61 -13.93 12.44 -14.79
C GLN A 61 -12.65 11.98 -14.10
N THR A 62 -11.79 11.29 -14.82
CA THR A 62 -10.48 10.88 -14.28
C THR A 62 -9.38 11.75 -14.85
N VAL A 63 -8.42 12.10 -14.01
CA VAL A 63 -7.20 12.83 -14.39
C VAL A 63 -6.03 12.03 -13.85
N VAL A 64 -5.07 11.76 -14.72
CA VAL A 64 -3.81 11.13 -14.32
C VAL A 64 -2.85 12.25 -13.92
N ALA A 65 -2.39 12.22 -12.67
CA ALA A 65 -1.36 13.13 -12.20
C ALA A 65 0.00 12.54 -12.57
N GLU A 66 0.62 13.10 -13.61
CA GLU A 66 1.93 12.70 -14.13
C GLU A 66 2.80 13.93 -14.35
N GLY A 67 4.06 13.87 -13.93
CA GLY A 67 5.07 14.91 -14.14
C GLY A 67 5.97 15.11 -12.94
N ASP A 68 6.99 15.97 -13.10
CA ASP A 68 8.01 16.24 -12.09
C ASP A 68 7.47 16.95 -10.83
N VAL A 69 6.28 17.54 -10.92
CA VAL A 69 5.64 18.27 -9.82
C VAL A 69 4.28 17.64 -9.55
N PHE A 70 4.14 17.04 -8.37
CA PHE A 70 2.88 16.51 -7.91
C PHE A 70 1.91 17.65 -7.57
N ALA A 71 0.70 17.58 -8.14
CA ALA A 71 -0.35 18.55 -7.88
C ALA A 71 -1.72 17.85 -7.93
N ILE A 72 -2.61 18.24 -7.01
CA ILE A 72 -4.01 17.79 -7.02
C ILE A 72 -4.86 18.87 -7.71
N PRO A 73 -5.45 18.59 -8.89
CA PRO A 73 -6.30 19.55 -9.59
C PRO A 73 -7.46 20.06 -8.73
N SER A 74 -7.85 21.32 -8.93
CA SER A 74 -9.03 21.87 -8.27
C SER A 74 -10.29 21.11 -8.66
N GLY A 75 -11.19 20.89 -7.69
CA GLY A 75 -12.41 20.11 -7.91
C GLY A 75 -12.22 18.58 -7.82
N THR A 76 -11.00 18.08 -7.58
CA THR A 76 -10.77 16.66 -7.26
C THR A 76 -11.56 16.30 -6.00
N ALA A 77 -12.37 15.23 -6.07
CA ALA A 77 -13.12 14.71 -4.92
C ALA A 77 -12.47 13.46 -4.31
N VAL A 78 -11.83 12.65 -5.16
CA VAL A 78 -11.17 11.40 -4.78
C VAL A 78 -9.77 11.37 -5.38
N LEU A 79 -8.76 11.11 -4.55
CA LEU A 79 -7.37 10.92 -4.96
C LEU A 79 -6.99 9.45 -4.78
N PHE A 80 -6.45 8.82 -5.83
CA PHE A 80 -5.88 7.48 -5.76
C PHE A 80 -4.35 7.58 -5.80
N ILE A 81 -3.68 6.94 -4.85
CA ILE A 81 -2.23 6.73 -4.83
C ILE A 81 -2.02 5.22 -4.85
N LEU A 82 -1.47 4.70 -5.95
CA LEU A 82 -1.40 3.27 -6.22
C LEU A 82 0.05 2.85 -6.42
N GLY A 83 0.63 2.16 -5.44
CA GLY A 83 1.95 1.52 -5.53
C GLY A 83 3.06 2.47 -5.95
N VAL A 84 3.30 3.51 -5.15
CA VAL A 84 4.34 4.53 -5.43
C VAL A 84 5.70 3.84 -5.45
N ASP A 85 6.49 4.12 -6.49
CA ASP A 85 7.85 3.58 -6.67
C ASP A 85 8.96 4.62 -6.40
N GLU A 86 8.57 5.86 -6.10
CA GLU A 86 9.46 6.97 -5.78
C GLU A 86 9.21 7.57 -4.39
N THR A 87 10.15 8.39 -3.94
CA THR A 87 10.05 8.99 -2.60
C THR A 87 9.02 10.12 -2.59
N VAL A 88 8.03 10.01 -1.71
CA VAL A 88 7.07 11.09 -1.46
C VAL A 88 7.74 12.19 -0.65
N SER A 89 7.69 13.42 -1.16
CA SER A 89 8.30 14.57 -0.50
C SER A 89 7.44 15.09 0.68
N PRO A 90 8.02 15.83 1.65
CA PRO A 90 7.25 16.43 2.75
C PRO A 90 6.17 17.43 2.29
N GLU A 91 6.42 18.11 1.17
CA GLU A 91 5.46 19.03 0.54
C GLU A 91 4.25 18.27 -0.03
N ASP A 92 4.48 17.12 -0.68
CA ASP A 92 3.40 16.25 -1.17
C ASP A 92 2.56 15.69 -0.02
N VAL A 93 3.22 15.27 1.07
CA VAL A 93 2.54 14.78 2.29
C VAL A 93 1.60 15.85 2.85
N THR A 94 2.06 17.10 2.90
CA THR A 94 1.26 18.24 3.39
C THR A 94 0.08 18.50 2.45
N LEU A 95 0.33 18.48 1.14
CA LEU A 95 -0.71 18.69 0.12
C LEU A 95 -1.81 17.62 0.20
N VAL A 96 -1.42 16.35 0.35
CA VAL A 96 -2.36 15.23 0.52
C VAL A 96 -3.15 15.37 1.82
N LYS A 97 -2.50 15.77 2.92
CA LYS A 97 -3.18 16.01 4.20
C LYS A 97 -4.23 17.13 4.08
N ASP A 98 -3.86 18.26 3.47
CA ASP A 98 -4.76 19.40 3.27
C ASP A 98 -5.95 19.05 2.36
N PHE A 99 -5.76 18.14 1.41
CA PHE A 99 -6.84 17.59 0.60
C PHE A 99 -7.84 16.80 1.46
N VAL A 100 -7.36 15.90 2.32
CA VAL A 100 -8.22 15.11 3.23
C VAL A 100 -8.91 15.99 4.27
N ASP A 101 -8.20 16.95 4.87
CA ASP A 101 -8.75 17.87 5.87
C ASP A 101 -9.90 18.73 5.32
N ARG A 102 -9.87 19.03 4.00
CA ARG A 102 -10.95 19.75 3.30
C ARG A 102 -12.13 18.85 2.88
N GLY A 103 -12.12 17.57 3.26
CA GLY A 103 -13.19 16.61 2.98
C GLY A 103 -12.97 15.78 1.72
N GLY A 104 -11.78 15.84 1.10
CA GLY A 104 -11.40 14.93 0.02
C GLY A 104 -11.24 13.49 0.50
N VAL A 105 -11.46 12.53 -0.40
CA VAL A 105 -11.28 11.11 -0.12
C VAL A 105 -9.97 10.62 -0.69
N LEU A 106 -9.06 10.15 0.16
CA LEU A 106 -7.81 9.53 -0.25
C LEU A 106 -7.94 8.00 -0.25
N ILE A 107 -7.54 7.37 -1.34
CA ILE A 107 -7.39 5.92 -1.46
C ILE A 107 -5.91 5.63 -1.71
N VAL A 108 -5.27 4.95 -0.76
CA VAL A 108 -3.89 4.48 -0.89
C VAL A 108 -3.90 2.96 -1.03
N ALA A 109 -3.25 2.45 -2.06
CA ALA A 109 -2.96 1.03 -2.20
C ALA A 109 -1.43 0.87 -2.26
N THR A 110 -0.88 0.05 -1.38
CA THR A 110 0.57 -0.17 -1.29
C THR A 110 0.86 -1.63 -0.95
N ASP A 111 1.99 -2.14 -1.42
CA ASP A 111 2.43 -3.50 -1.12
C ASP A 111 3.08 -3.58 0.27
N ILE A 112 4.18 -2.84 0.47
CA ILE A 112 4.93 -2.85 1.75
C ILE A 112 4.91 -1.48 2.45
N GLY A 113 4.25 -0.48 1.87
CA GLY A 113 4.06 0.84 2.45
C GLY A 113 5.30 1.71 2.53
N PHE A 114 6.45 1.33 1.94
CA PHE A 114 7.72 2.02 2.20
C PHE A 114 7.71 3.49 1.77
N PHE A 115 7.21 3.77 0.56
CA PHE A 115 7.19 5.12 0.00
C PHE A 115 5.99 5.93 0.48
N GLU A 116 4.86 5.28 0.73
CA GLU A 116 3.63 5.93 1.17
C GLU A 116 3.54 6.11 2.69
N ARG A 117 4.45 5.50 3.47
CA ARG A 117 4.47 5.58 4.94
C ARG A 117 4.36 7.03 5.46
N PRO A 118 5.09 8.04 4.92
CA PRO A 118 4.94 9.41 5.39
C PRO A 118 3.51 9.96 5.27
N ILE A 119 2.79 9.63 4.18
CA ILE A 119 1.39 10.00 4.00
C ILE A 119 0.51 9.30 5.04
N LEU A 120 0.69 7.99 5.21
CA LEU A 120 -0.09 7.19 6.13
C LEU A 120 0.10 7.66 7.59
N GLU A 121 1.34 7.87 8.01
CA GLU A 121 1.66 8.37 9.36
C GLU A 121 1.07 9.75 9.61
N GLN A 122 1.14 10.66 8.63
CA GLN A 122 0.56 11.99 8.72
C GLN A 122 -0.98 11.97 8.91
N LEU A 123 -1.63 10.91 8.44
CA LEU A 123 -3.07 10.67 8.56
C LEU A 123 -3.43 9.82 9.79
N GLY A 124 -2.45 9.40 10.59
CA GLY A 124 -2.65 8.55 11.76
C GLY A 124 -2.90 7.09 11.42
N VAL A 125 -2.25 6.59 10.36
CA VAL A 125 -2.24 5.17 9.98
C VAL A 125 -0.80 4.67 10.03
N HIS A 126 -0.54 3.71 10.90
CA HIS A 126 0.79 3.15 11.11
C HIS A 126 0.94 1.82 10.39
N THR A 127 1.99 1.67 9.59
CA THR A 127 2.36 0.39 9.01
C THR A 127 3.26 -0.39 9.96
N GLY A 128 2.98 -1.68 10.16
CA GLY A 128 3.83 -2.57 10.95
C GLY A 128 3.66 -4.03 10.57
N GLY A 129 4.53 -4.90 11.09
CA GLY A 129 4.45 -6.33 10.86
C GLY A 129 4.60 -6.75 9.38
N VAL A 130 4.35 -8.03 9.12
CA VAL A 130 4.27 -8.60 7.77
C VAL A 130 2.92 -9.29 7.68
N ALA A 131 2.16 -8.98 6.63
CA ALA A 131 0.94 -9.69 6.35
C ALA A 131 1.23 -11.06 5.75
N LEU A 132 0.46 -12.07 6.17
CA LEU A 132 0.61 -13.42 5.64
C LEU A 132 0.12 -13.46 4.19
N SER A 133 0.88 -14.10 3.32
CA SER A 133 0.42 -14.35 1.97
C SER A 133 -0.72 -15.38 1.93
N GLY A 134 -1.56 -15.30 0.90
CA GLY A 134 -2.69 -16.19 0.67
C GLY A 134 -4.03 -15.46 0.60
N LEU A 135 -5.11 -16.25 0.59
CA LEU A 135 -6.47 -15.75 0.55
C LEU A 135 -6.99 -15.57 1.98
N HIS A 136 -7.44 -14.35 2.29
CA HIS A 136 -7.98 -13.99 3.59
C HIS A 136 -9.45 -13.63 3.47
N PRO A 137 -10.29 -14.00 4.45
CA PRO A 137 -11.68 -13.56 4.47
C PRO A 137 -11.73 -12.03 4.59
N LEU A 138 -12.69 -11.39 3.95
CA LEU A 138 -12.94 -9.96 4.12
C LEU A 138 -14.22 -9.79 4.95
N THR A 139 -14.06 -9.23 6.14
CA THR A 139 -15.17 -8.79 6.98
C THR A 139 -15.36 -7.31 6.77
N ASN A 140 -16.58 -6.85 6.51
CA ASN A 140 -16.87 -5.45 6.26
C ASN A 140 -18.04 -5.00 7.15
N ALA A 141 -17.85 -3.90 7.87
CA ALA A 141 -18.88 -3.32 8.75
C ALA A 141 -19.87 -2.40 8.00
N ALA A 142 -19.52 -1.98 6.79
CA ALA A 142 -20.27 -1.00 6.00
C ALA A 142 -21.31 -1.62 5.04
N PHE A 143 -21.24 -2.92 4.73
CA PHE A 143 -22.15 -3.56 3.76
C PHE A 143 -22.76 -4.87 4.28
N ALA A 144 -24.08 -5.02 4.20
CA ALA A 144 -24.79 -6.23 4.60
C ALA A 144 -24.51 -7.44 3.68
N GLU A 145 -24.31 -7.20 2.38
CA GLU A 145 -23.83 -8.18 1.39
C GLU A 145 -22.62 -7.58 0.66
N PRO A 146 -21.39 -7.82 1.14
CA PRO A 146 -20.23 -7.17 0.56
C PRO A 146 -19.94 -7.76 -0.84
N PRO A 147 -19.64 -6.92 -1.84
CA PRO A 147 -19.36 -7.36 -3.21
C PRO A 147 -18.07 -8.18 -3.30
N ALA A 148 -17.13 -7.97 -2.37
CA ALA A 148 -15.93 -8.78 -2.17
C ALA A 148 -16.02 -9.50 -0.82
N ARG A 149 -15.70 -10.80 -0.81
CA ARG A 149 -15.76 -11.66 0.40
C ARG A 149 -14.39 -12.13 0.89
N SER A 150 -13.35 -11.86 0.10
CA SER A 150 -11.99 -12.26 0.37
C SER A 150 -11.01 -11.34 -0.32
N ILE A 151 -9.81 -11.23 0.23
CA ILE A 151 -8.67 -10.51 -0.34
C ILE A 151 -7.49 -11.47 -0.52
N ALA A 152 -6.82 -11.40 -1.66
CA ALA A 152 -5.61 -12.17 -1.94
C ALA A 152 -4.39 -11.28 -1.69
N ILE A 153 -3.55 -11.72 -0.76
CA ILE A 153 -2.34 -11.01 -0.35
C ILE A 153 -1.14 -11.81 -0.81
N ASP A 154 -0.26 -11.19 -1.58
CA ASP A 154 1.01 -11.82 -1.98
C ASP A 154 2.14 -11.28 -1.09
N ARG A 155 2.16 -9.96 -0.93
CA ARG A 155 2.98 -9.19 0.01
C ARG A 155 2.11 -8.12 0.64
N GLY A 156 2.34 -7.84 1.91
CA GLY A 156 1.55 -6.88 2.66
C GLY A 156 2.21 -6.52 3.98
N VAL A 157 1.78 -5.40 4.55
CA VAL A 157 2.04 -4.98 5.93
C VAL A 157 0.71 -4.82 6.63
N THR A 158 0.69 -4.83 7.96
CA THR A 158 -0.52 -4.51 8.71
C THR A 158 -0.62 -2.99 8.89
N PHE A 159 -1.81 -2.45 8.70
CA PHE A 159 -2.13 -1.04 8.97
C PHE A 159 -2.82 -0.93 10.31
N THR A 160 -2.30 -0.13 11.23
CA THR A 160 -2.92 0.16 12.54
C THR A 160 -3.32 1.63 12.59
N PRO A 161 -4.62 1.95 12.68
CA PRO A 161 -5.04 3.34 12.75
C PRO A 161 -4.95 3.90 14.18
N ASP A 162 -4.84 5.22 14.29
CA ASP A 162 -4.93 5.97 15.53
C ASP A 162 -6.28 5.78 16.23
N GLN A 163 -6.30 6.09 17.53
CA GLN A 163 -7.54 6.12 18.30
C GLN A 163 -8.54 7.10 17.69
N GLY A 164 -9.81 6.68 17.60
CA GLY A 164 -10.90 7.49 17.03
C GLY A 164 -11.12 7.31 15.53
N ARG A 165 -10.31 6.50 14.84
CA ARG A 165 -10.55 6.09 13.45
C ARG A 165 -11.44 4.84 13.39
N VAL A 166 -12.31 4.77 12.39
CA VAL A 166 -13.22 3.61 12.17
C VAL A 166 -12.65 2.71 11.09
N ILE A 167 -12.52 1.43 11.40
CA ILE A 167 -12.13 0.39 10.44
C ILE A 167 -13.37 -0.10 9.71
N LEU A 168 -13.41 0.08 8.40
CA LEU A 168 -14.57 -0.30 7.56
C LEU A 168 -14.51 -1.76 7.10
N ALA A 169 -13.32 -2.31 6.88
CA ALA A 169 -13.10 -3.70 6.52
C ALA A 169 -11.90 -4.28 7.27
N THR A 170 -11.81 -5.60 7.45
CA THR A 170 -10.69 -6.31 8.11
C THR A 170 -10.73 -7.79 7.75
N ASP A 171 -9.60 -8.49 7.90
CA ASP A 171 -9.56 -9.96 7.84
C ASP A 171 -10.04 -10.65 9.13
N GLY A 172 -10.41 -9.87 10.15
CA GLY A 172 -10.90 -10.34 11.44
C GLY A 172 -9.80 -10.77 12.41
N LYS A 173 -8.51 -10.60 12.08
CA LYS A 173 -7.37 -11.01 12.92
C LYS A 173 -6.49 -9.86 13.40
N GLY A 174 -6.74 -8.64 12.95
CA GLY A 174 -5.96 -7.46 13.28
C GLY A 174 -6.30 -6.31 12.36
N PRO A 175 -5.64 -5.16 12.50
CA PRO A 175 -5.96 -4.03 11.65
C PRO A 175 -5.42 -4.36 10.24
N LEU A 176 -6.18 -3.93 9.22
CA LEU A 176 -6.15 -4.44 7.84
C LEU A 176 -4.76 -4.80 7.33
N VAL A 177 -4.65 -5.93 6.65
CA VAL A 177 -3.66 -6.08 5.59
C VAL A 177 -4.01 -5.16 4.43
#